data_AF-A0A6P1BLP2-F1
#
_entry.id   AF-A0A6P1BLP2-F1
#
_cell.length_a   1.000
_cell.length_b   1.000
_cell.length_c   1.000
_cell.angle_alpha   90.00
_cell.angle_beta   90.00
_cell.angle_gamma   90.00
#
_symmetry.space_group_name_H-M   'P 1'
#
loop_
_entity.id
_entity.type
_entity.pdbx_description
1 polymer ?
#
loop_
_entity_poly.entity_id
_entity_poly.type
_entity_poly.pdbx_seq_one_letter_code
_entity_poly.pdbx_strand_id
1 'polypeptide(L)'
;MSHSLAWIALVVAGLLDVGWAISMKYAEGYTRLGWTLVSLVLLAAFVFLLGRALQVLGVGVAYTVWTGIGAAGTLAMGVLLFNEALNPMKVAGIAFVLIGIAALKFAPE
;
A
#
# COMPACT_ATOMS: atom_id res chain seq x y z
N MET A 1 -8.46 9.75 -17.98
CA MET A 1 -7.08 9.81 -17.43
C MET A 1 -6.19 9.10 -18.42
N SER A 2 -5.00 9.61 -18.74
CA SER A 2 -4.10 8.89 -19.66
C SER A 2 -3.49 7.67 -18.98
N HIS A 3 -2.99 6.70 -19.76
CA HIS A 3 -2.36 5.49 -19.23
C HIS A 3 -1.17 5.82 -18.31
N SER A 4 -0.32 6.77 -18.69
CA SER A 4 0.81 7.23 -17.85
C SER A 4 0.34 7.87 -16.54
N LEU A 5 -0.72 8.68 -16.57
CA LEU A 5 -1.28 9.28 -15.35
C LEU A 5 -1.91 8.23 -14.43
N ALA A 6 -2.43 7.12 -14.97
CA ALA A 6 -2.96 6.01 -14.18
C ALA A 6 -1.87 5.34 -13.35
N TRP A 7 -0.69 5.10 -13.94
CA TRP A 7 0.46 4.54 -13.23
C TRP A 7 1.00 5.48 -12.15
N ILE A 8 1.07 6.79 -12.42
CA ILE A 8 1.45 7.78 -11.41
C ILE A 8 0.45 7.77 -10.26
N ALA A 9 -0.86 7.81 -10.56
CA ALA A 9 -1.91 7.75 -9.55
C ALA A 9 -1.81 6.46 -8.71
N LEU A 10 -1.49 5.33 -9.34
CA LEU A 10 -1.32 4.04 -8.66
C LEU A 10 -0.14 4.04 -7.68
N VAL A 11 1.02 4.57 -8.10
CA VAL A 11 2.20 4.68 -7.23
C VAL A 11 1.90 5.60 -6.05
N VAL A 12 1.28 6.76 -6.31
CA VAL A 12 0.88 7.71 -5.26
C VAL A 12 -0.14 7.06 -4.30
N ALA A 13 -1.12 6.31 -4.82
CA ALA A 13 -2.07 5.57 -3.98
C ALA A 13 -1.34 4.58 -3.06
N GLY A 14 -0.36 3.83 -3.59
CA GLY A 14 0.46 2.93 -2.77
C GLY A 14 1.25 3.65 -1.66
N LEU A 15 1.83 4.82 -1.95
CA LEU A 15 2.55 5.60 -0.93
C LEU A 15 1.61 6.17 0.14
N LEU A 16 0.41 6.62 -0.25
CA LEU A 16 -0.60 7.08 0.69
C LEU A 16 -1.15 5.94 1.57
N ASP A 17 -1.27 4.73 1.02
CA ASP A 17 -1.64 3.53 1.78
C ASP A 17 -0.61 3.21 2.89
N VAL A 18 0.69 3.32 2.59
CA VAL A 18 1.75 3.21 3.62
C VAL A 18 1.57 4.26 4.72
N GLY A 19 1.31 5.52 4.33
CA GLY A 19 1.03 6.60 5.29
C GLY A 19 -0.22 6.31 6.14
N TRP A 20 -1.27 5.78 5.52
CA TRP A 20 -2.49 5.37 6.19
C TRP A 20 -2.22 4.29 7.22
N ALA A 21 -1.50 3.22 6.86
CA ALA A 21 -1.15 2.13 7.77
C ALA A 21 -0.36 2.63 9.00
N ILE A 22 0.61 3.53 8.79
CA ILE A 22 1.34 4.19 9.88
C ILE A 22 0.40 5.01 10.77
N SER A 23 -0.47 5.83 10.16
CA SER A 23 -1.38 6.69 10.91
C SER A 23 -2.39 5.89 11.75
N MET A 24 -2.85 4.74 11.26
CA MET A 24 -3.68 3.81 12.03
C MET A 24 -2.97 3.31 13.28
N LYS A 25 -1.67 2.99 13.18
CA LYS A 25 -0.88 2.57 14.33
C LYS A 25 -0.80 3.69 15.37
N TYR A 26 -0.58 4.93 14.94
CA TYR A 26 -0.58 6.10 15.84
C TYR A 26 -1.96 6.50 16.37
N ALA A 27 -3.05 6.11 15.70
CA ALA A 27 -4.40 6.40 16.16
C ALA A 27 -4.81 5.60 17.42
N GLU A 28 -4.04 4.57 17.79
CA GLU A 28 -4.25 3.75 19.00
C GLU A 28 -5.69 3.23 19.12
N GLY A 29 -6.12 2.45 18.11
CA GLY A 29 -7.51 1.96 18.06
C GLY A 29 -8.53 3.08 17.87
N TYR A 30 -8.12 4.17 17.22
CA TYR A 30 -8.93 5.37 16.94
C TYR A 30 -9.31 6.22 18.16
N THR A 31 -8.58 6.08 19.26
CA THR A 31 -8.75 6.91 20.47
C THR A 31 -8.10 8.30 20.31
N ARG A 32 -7.06 8.42 19.48
CA ARG A 32 -6.36 9.70 19.24
C ARG A 32 -6.93 10.44 18.03
N LEU A 33 -7.83 11.40 18.29
CA LEU A 33 -8.60 12.12 17.25
C LEU A 33 -7.74 12.70 16.11
N GLY A 34 -6.59 13.32 16.42
CA GLY A 34 -5.71 13.89 15.39
C GLY A 34 -5.23 12.85 14.37
N TRP A 35 -4.73 11.71 14.85
CA TRP A 35 -4.27 10.62 14.00
C TRP A 35 -5.42 9.87 13.32
N THR A 36 -6.59 9.77 13.98
CA THR A 36 -7.81 9.28 13.36
C THR A 36 -8.19 10.10 12.13
N LEU A 37 -8.18 11.43 12.22
CA LEU A 37 -8.49 12.29 11.08
C LEU A 37 -7.49 12.13 9.94
N VAL A 38 -6.19 12.08 10.25
CA VAL A 38 -5.13 11.82 9.26
C VAL A 38 -5.37 10.48 8.56
N SER A 39 -5.66 9.42 9.32
CA SER A 39 -5.96 8.09 8.78
C SER A 39 -7.15 8.13 7.84
N LEU A 40 -8.26 8.76 8.23
CA LEU A 40 -9.46 8.82 7.38
C LEU A 40 -9.23 9.62 6.09
N VAL A 41 -8.46 10.71 6.16
CA VAL A 41 -8.11 11.50 4.98
C VAL A 41 -7.21 10.71 4.02
N LEU A 42 -6.18 10.04 4.54
CA LEU A 42 -5.30 9.20 3.73
C LEU A 42 -6.06 8.04 3.09
N LEU A 43 -6.95 7.39 3.85
CA LEU A 43 -7.85 6.35 3.35
C LEU A 43 -8.67 6.84 2.17
N ALA A 44 -9.37 7.96 2.34
CA ALA A 44 -10.18 8.54 1.27
C ALA A 44 -9.32 8.89 0.04
N ALA A 45 -8.14 9.47 0.24
CA ALA A 45 -7.26 9.88 -0.84
C ALA A 45 -6.71 8.69 -1.64
N PHE A 46 -6.19 7.66 -0.97
CA PHE A 46 -5.59 6.52 -1.69
C PHE A 46 -6.66 5.66 -2.37
N VAL A 47 -7.81 5.45 -1.73
CA VAL A 47 -8.92 4.68 -2.32
C VAL A 47 -9.46 5.40 -3.55
N PHE A 48 -9.58 6.73 -3.50
CA PHE A 48 -9.97 7.52 -4.65
C PHE A 48 -8.97 7.37 -5.81
N LEU A 49 -7.67 7.54 -5.56
CA LEU A 49 -6.65 7.42 -6.60
C LEU A 49 -6.56 6.01 -7.19
N LEU A 50 -6.65 4.97 -6.35
CA LEU A 50 -6.71 3.58 -6.80
C LEU A 50 -7.94 3.35 -7.69
N GLY A 51 -9.11 3.83 -7.26
CA GLY A 51 -10.34 3.77 -8.05
C GLY A 51 -10.21 4.46 -9.41
N ARG A 52 -9.50 5.61 -9.48
CA ARG A 52 -9.19 6.28 -10.74
C ARG A 52 -8.25 5.44 -11.62
N ALA A 53 -7.21 4.84 -11.04
CA ALA A 53 -6.26 3.99 -11.77
C ALA A 53 -6.95 2.75 -12.37
N LEU A 54 -7.89 2.15 -11.63
CA LEU A 54 -8.67 0.98 -12.05
C LEU A 54 -9.61 1.22 -13.24
N GLN A 55 -9.91 2.48 -13.58
CA GLN A 55 -10.67 2.80 -14.80
C GLN A 55 -9.84 2.65 -16.08
N VAL A 56 -8.52 2.54 -15.96
CA VAL A 56 -7.57 2.51 -17.08
C VAL A 56 -6.70 1.25 -17.05
N LEU A 57 -6.33 0.79 -15.86
CA LEU A 57 -5.52 -0.39 -15.64
C LEU A 57 -6.41 -1.58 -15.26
N GLY A 58 -6.04 -2.77 -15.71
CA GLY A 58 -6.70 -4.01 -15.29
C GLY A 58 -6.63 -4.18 -13.77
N VAL A 59 -7.72 -4.68 -13.18
CA VAL A 59 -7.87 -4.83 -11.72
C VAL A 59 -6.74 -5.65 -11.14
N GLY A 60 -6.40 -6.78 -11.77
CA GLY A 60 -5.30 -7.65 -11.33
C GLY A 60 -3.96 -6.93 -11.25
N VAL A 61 -3.58 -6.18 -12.29
CA VAL A 61 -2.32 -5.43 -12.33
C VAL A 61 -2.30 -4.33 -11.27
N ALA A 62 -3.36 -3.51 -11.21
CA ALA A 62 -3.42 -2.39 -10.29
C ALA A 62 -3.41 -2.84 -8.83
N TYR A 63 -4.24 -3.82 -8.45
CA TYR A 63 -4.27 -4.34 -7.07
C TYR A 63 -2.95 -4.98 -6.67
N THR A 64 -2.34 -5.75 -7.57
CA THR A 64 -1.08 -6.43 -7.32
C THR A 64 0.04 -5.43 -7.02
N VAL A 65 0.17 -4.38 -7.85
CA VAL A 65 1.19 -3.34 -7.68
C VAL A 65 0.93 -2.49 -6.43
N TRP A 66 -0.32 -2.05 -6.23
CA TRP A 66 -0.71 -1.28 -5.04
C TRP A 66 -0.40 -2.05 -3.75
N THR A 67 -0.84 -3.32 -3.67
CA THR A 67 -0.61 -4.19 -2.51
C THR A 67 0.89 -4.38 -2.25
N GLY A 68 1.70 -4.52 -3.31
CA GLY A 68 3.14 -4.65 -3.19
C GLY A 68 3.81 -3.42 -2.59
N ILE A 69 3.42 -2.22 -3.06
CA ILE A 69 3.93 -0.95 -2.52
C ILE A 69 3.51 -0.79 -1.05
N GLY A 70 2.22 -1.03 -0.74
CA GLY A 70 1.67 -0.95 0.60
C GLY A 70 2.36 -1.89 1.58
N ALA A 71 2.52 -3.16 1.21
CA ALA A 71 3.16 -4.17 2.05
C ALA A 71 4.66 -3.87 2.30
N ALA A 72 5.42 -3.59 1.23
CA ALA A 72 6.85 -3.32 1.35
C ALA A 72 7.12 -2.02 2.13
N GLY A 73 6.38 -0.95 1.82
CA GLY A 73 6.51 0.32 2.52
C GLY A 73 6.09 0.24 3.98
N THR A 74 4.97 -0.44 4.29
CA THR A 74 4.52 -0.60 5.68
C THR A 74 5.50 -1.42 6.50
N LEU A 75 6.11 -2.49 5.95
CA LEU A 75 7.18 -3.20 6.63
C LEU A 75 8.36 -2.27 6.92
N ALA A 76 8.84 -1.55 5.90
CA ALA A 76 9.99 -0.66 6.05
C ALA A 76 9.75 0.39 7.14
N MET A 77 8.55 0.99 7.15
CA MET A 77 8.16 1.98 8.13
C MET A 77 7.89 1.36 9.52
N GLY A 78 7.44 0.11 9.57
CA GLY A 78 7.38 -0.74 10.77
C GLY A 78 8.71 -0.79 11.51
N VAL A 79 9.77 -1.06 10.76
CA VAL A 79 11.14 -1.14 11.27
C VAL A 79 11.65 0.23 11.67
N LEU A 80 11.51 1.22 10.78
CA LEU A 80 12.11 2.55 10.95
C LEU A 80 11.45 3.38 12.07
N LEU A 81 10.11 3.33 12.18
CA LEU A 81 9.37 4.18 13.11
C LEU A 81 9.03 3.48 14.43
N PHE A 82 8.78 2.18 14.39
CA PHE A 82 8.27 1.42 15.54
C PHE A 82 9.30 0.46 16.11
N ASN A 83 10.54 0.46 15.60
CA ASN A 83 11.62 -0.45 15.99
C ASN A 83 11.18 -1.92 15.96
N GLU A 84 10.29 -2.27 15.03
CA GLU A 84 9.87 -3.66 14.88
C GLU A 84 11.06 -4.52 14.49
N ALA A 85 11.25 -5.65 15.19
CA ALA A 85 12.31 -6.59 14.86
C ALA A 85 12.13 -7.14 13.43
N LEU A 86 13.18 -6.98 12.61
CA LEU A 86 13.35 -7.65 11.34
C LEU A 86 13.78 -9.11 11.60
N ASN A 87 12.80 -9.95 11.87
CA ASN A 87 13.04 -11.40 11.93
C ASN A 87 13.19 -11.95 10.49
N PRO A 88 14.14 -12.88 10.26
CA PRO A 88 14.25 -13.61 8.98
C PRO A 88 12.92 -14.12 8.42
N MET A 89 11.98 -14.53 9.28
CA MET A 89 10.64 -14.96 8.88
C MET A 89 9.79 -13.85 8.27
N LYS A 90 9.85 -12.61 8.80
CA LYS A 90 9.15 -11.46 8.22
C LYS A 90 9.72 -11.12 6.84
N VAL A 91 11.05 -11.18 6.70
CA VAL A 91 11.74 -10.95 5.43
C VAL A 91 11.35 -12.01 4.40
N ALA A 92 11.36 -13.29 4.79
CA ALA A 92 10.90 -14.39 3.94
C ALA A 92 9.43 -14.22 3.54
N GLY A 93 8.56 -13.81 4.49
CA GLY A 93 7.15 -13.53 4.23
C GLY A 93 6.96 -12.43 3.18
N ILE A 94 7.64 -11.29 3.32
CA ILE A 94 7.60 -10.23 2.30
C ILE A 94 8.16 -10.72 0.96
N ALA A 95 9.24 -11.49 0.96
CA ALA A 95 9.79 -12.05 -0.27
C ALA A 95 8.77 -12.94 -0.98
N PHE A 96 8.05 -13.80 -0.26
CA PHE A 96 6.97 -14.62 -0.83
C PHE A 96 5.82 -13.80 -1.37
N VAL A 97 5.39 -12.74 -0.67
CA VAL A 97 4.36 -11.82 -1.18
C VAL A 97 4.81 -11.16 -2.48
N LEU A 98 6.03 -10.64 -2.53
CA LEU A 98 6.60 -10.02 -3.74
C LEU A 98 6.76 -11.01 -4.90
N ILE A 99 7.15 -12.26 -4.61
CA ILE A 99 7.21 -13.33 -5.61
C ILE A 99 5.81 -13.65 -6.13
N GLY A 100 4.80 -13.77 -5.26
CA GLY A 100 3.41 -14.00 -5.67
C GLY A 100 2.86 -12.89 -6.57
N ILE A 101 3.14 -11.63 -6.21
CA ILE A 101 2.84 -10.44 -7.02
C ILE A 101 3.53 -10.53 -8.38
N ALA A 102 4.83 -10.86 -8.41
CA ALA A 102 5.57 -11.00 -9.66
C ALA A 102 5.01 -12.15 -10.52
N ALA A 103 4.65 -13.28 -9.93
CA ALA A 103 4.06 -14.42 -10.63
C ALA A 103 2.71 -14.04 -11.28
N LEU A 104 1.85 -13.29 -10.57
CA LEU A 104 0.58 -12.80 -11.10
C LEU A 104 0.75 -11.90 -12.32
N LYS A 105 1.84 -11.13 -12.41
CA LYS A 105 2.15 -10.32 -13.60
C LYS A 105 2.39 -11.17 -14.85
N PHE A 106 2.88 -12.40 -14.69
CA PHE A 106 3.17 -13.32 -15.80
C PHE A 106 2.08 -14.36 -16.02
N ALA A 107 1.05 -14.40 -15.16
CA ALA A 107 -0.10 -15.25 -15.36
C ALA A 107 -0.87 -14.77 -16.61
N PRO A 108 -1.26 -15.68 -17.53
CA PRO A 108 -2.14 -15.32 -18.64
C PRO A 108 -3.46 -14.76 -18.12
N GLU A 109 -4.04 -13.79 -18.84
CA GLU A 109 -5.42 -13.33 -18.59
C GLU A 109 -6.45 -14.43 -18.84
#